data_AF-A0A9P9EQ24-F1
#
_entry.id   AF-A0A9P9EQ24-F1
#
_cell.length_a   1.000
_cell.length_b   1.000
_cell.length_c   1.000
_cell.angle_alpha   90.00
_cell.angle_beta   90.00
_cell.angle_gamma   90.00
#
_symmetry.space_group_name_H-M   'P 1'
#
loop_
_entity.id
_entity.type
_entity.pdbx_description
1 polymer ?
#
loop_
_entity_poly.entity_id
_entity_poly.type
_entity_poly.pdbx_seq_one_letter_code
_entity_poly.pdbx_strand_id
1 'polypeptide(L)'
;MVNVIDGFKDIETLEELPKDELCSDCYISRLKMMQKSRYSIYRLFTFYQDALKLAVKTCSLSDQPTDPQSSVIPPKVTETPWCLSNVTYTTAKGDTCSGIAKKFDVSSASIFIGNSQVRNCSNIETGSELCLPVKCTTYTTDPGDTCMSVFVATGVRTSETLKYNPWISNDCSNLPSASYTYGNVLCVSPAGGRYNGTTNNTVSYQDSTEYVDIKINPPSGAEVANGTTLNCGRWHTAKKTDSCASITKQSITAKLFRLINSSLKGGDCSSKLLEGRAYCTGPTSYWNRGSRNELVLTEDYVTDEKLTRVESCGNYCLLKKYTYWGLQKGNTCSCGWELALNSKKADESKCSTDCVGGGNLLCGGDKAVNVYGFSETLQKAYTKIGCYTDTSSTHALGSIAHEGVDMSPRVCANRCLKEDYTYFGMARGNECYCGNSISSSVEKVELKECNIRCPGNALQNCGQEKRILIYGTSAEG
;
A
#
# COMPACT_ATOMS: atom_id res chain seq x y z
N MET A 1 30.09 -30.11 2.15
CA MET A 1 28.76 -30.39 2.72
C MET A 1 27.90 -30.86 1.58
N VAL A 2 27.52 -32.14 1.56
CA VAL A 2 26.48 -32.60 0.63
C VAL A 2 25.20 -31.93 1.10
N ASN A 3 24.55 -31.18 0.21
CA ASN A 3 23.27 -30.56 0.52
C ASN A 3 22.28 -31.69 0.76
N VAL A 4 21.69 -31.74 1.96
CA VAL A 4 20.74 -32.78 2.35
C VAL A 4 19.55 -32.85 1.37
N ILE A 5 19.24 -31.73 0.71
CA ILE A 5 18.19 -31.64 -0.31
C ILE A 5 18.54 -32.48 -1.56
N ASP A 6 19.81 -32.54 -1.96
CA ASP A 6 20.25 -33.27 -3.17
C ASP A 6 20.19 -34.80 -2.99
N GLY A 7 19.94 -35.28 -1.76
CA GLY A 7 19.74 -36.70 -1.45
C GLY A 7 18.29 -37.18 -1.60
N PHE A 8 17.34 -36.26 -1.77
CA PHE A 8 15.94 -36.60 -2.00
C PHE A 8 15.70 -36.88 -3.49
N LYS A 9 14.84 -37.85 -3.78
CA LYS A 9 14.45 -38.16 -5.15
C LYS A 9 13.40 -37.15 -5.62
N ASP A 10 13.62 -36.54 -6.79
CA ASP A 10 12.57 -35.77 -7.45
C ASP A 10 11.40 -36.69 -7.80
N ILE A 11 10.20 -36.32 -7.38
CA ILE A 11 8.95 -37.04 -7.62
C ILE A 11 7.96 -36.13 -8.34
N GLU A 12 7.24 -36.67 -9.32
CA GLU A 12 6.21 -35.93 -10.06
C GLU A 12 4.83 -36.08 -9.40
N THR A 13 4.59 -37.23 -8.77
CA THR A 13 3.32 -37.57 -8.13
C THR A 13 3.50 -37.96 -6.67
N LEU A 14 2.46 -37.79 -5.87
CA LEU A 14 2.49 -38.08 -4.44
C LEU A 14 2.65 -39.60 -4.19
N GLU A 15 2.15 -40.43 -5.10
CA GLU A 15 2.23 -41.88 -5.08
C GLU A 15 3.67 -42.41 -5.27
N GLU A 16 4.57 -41.61 -5.82
CA GLU A 16 5.99 -41.95 -6.01
C GLU A 16 6.85 -41.71 -4.77
N LEU A 17 6.29 -41.06 -3.74
CA LEU A 17 7.02 -40.74 -2.51
C LEU A 17 7.48 -42.04 -1.81
N PRO A 18 8.77 -42.18 -1.47
CA PRO A 18 9.28 -43.34 -0.75
C PRO A 18 8.49 -43.60 0.52
N LYS A 19 8.20 -44.88 0.80
CA LYS A 19 7.33 -45.27 1.92
C LYS A 19 7.88 -44.79 3.26
N ASP A 20 9.19 -44.85 3.45
CA ASP A 20 9.89 -44.39 4.65
C ASP A 20 9.82 -42.86 4.83
N GLU A 21 9.78 -42.09 3.75
CA GLU A 21 9.56 -40.64 3.80
C GLU A 21 8.09 -40.29 4.08
N LEU A 22 7.16 -40.92 3.34
CA LEU A 22 5.72 -40.78 3.51
C LEU A 22 5.29 -41.15 4.94
N CYS A 23 5.84 -42.26 5.45
CA CYS A 23 5.53 -42.79 6.76
C CYS A 23 6.46 -42.28 7.86
N SER A 24 7.29 -41.29 7.57
CA SER A 24 8.11 -40.67 8.60
C SER A 24 7.23 -39.95 9.63
N ASP A 25 7.60 -40.07 10.91
CA ASP A 25 6.88 -39.42 12.00
C ASP A 25 6.78 -37.91 11.79
N CYS A 26 7.82 -37.30 11.24
CA CYS A 26 7.87 -35.87 10.95
C CYS A 26 6.82 -35.46 9.91
N TYR A 27 6.77 -36.17 8.77
CA TYR A 27 5.85 -35.84 7.68
C TYR A 27 4.39 -36.08 8.10
N ILE A 28 4.11 -37.22 8.73
CA ILE A 28 2.78 -37.55 9.25
C ILE A 28 2.36 -36.53 10.30
N SER A 29 3.21 -36.21 11.28
CA SER A 29 2.86 -35.27 12.36
C SER A 29 2.55 -33.89 11.84
N ARG A 30 3.30 -33.41 10.83
CA ARG A 30 3.01 -32.16 10.14
C ARG A 30 1.63 -32.18 9.49
N LEU A 31 1.31 -33.22 8.72
CA LEU A 31 0.01 -33.34 8.05
C LEU A 31 -1.15 -33.41 9.06
N LYS A 32 -0.99 -34.16 10.15
CA LYS A 32 -1.98 -34.23 11.24
C LYS A 32 -2.17 -32.88 11.93
N MET A 33 -1.09 -32.17 12.23
CA MET A 33 -1.13 -30.81 12.81
C MET A 33 -1.85 -29.84 11.86
N MET A 34 -1.52 -29.91 10.57
CA MET A 34 -2.14 -29.10 9.53
C MET A 34 -3.64 -29.42 9.41
N GLN A 35 -4.03 -30.69 9.46
CA GLN A 35 -5.43 -31.10 9.40
C GLN A 35 -6.23 -30.63 10.63
N LYS A 36 -5.65 -30.74 11.83
CA LYS A 36 -6.31 -30.36 13.09
C LYS A 36 -6.51 -28.86 13.27
N SER A 37 -5.72 -28.03 12.58
CA SER A 37 -5.78 -26.57 12.72
C SER A 37 -6.82 -25.94 11.79
N ARG A 38 -7.76 -25.18 12.37
CA ARG A 38 -8.74 -24.34 11.65
C ARG A 38 -8.13 -23.14 10.92
N TYR A 39 -6.85 -22.85 11.16
CA TYR A 39 -6.08 -21.76 10.54
C TYR A 39 -5.09 -22.26 9.47
N SER A 40 -5.01 -23.58 9.28
CA SER A 40 -4.07 -24.19 8.37
C SER A 40 -4.51 -24.08 6.91
N ILE A 41 -3.53 -23.95 6.03
CA ILE A 41 -3.72 -24.03 4.57
C ILE A 41 -4.19 -25.41 4.10
N TYR A 42 -4.23 -26.42 4.98
CA TYR A 42 -4.75 -27.78 4.70
C TYR A 42 -6.12 -27.77 4.01
N ARG A 43 -7.03 -26.87 4.44
CA ARG A 43 -8.35 -26.68 3.81
C ARG A 43 -8.26 -26.14 2.37
N LEU A 44 -7.26 -25.30 2.09
CA LEU A 44 -7.15 -24.53 0.84
C LEU A 44 -6.44 -25.31 -0.27
N PHE A 45 -5.63 -26.30 0.08
CA PHE A 45 -4.83 -27.07 -0.88
C PHE A 45 -5.13 -28.56 -0.74
N THR A 46 -5.69 -29.14 -1.78
CA THR A 46 -6.02 -30.57 -1.86
C THR A 46 -4.78 -31.45 -1.68
N PHE A 47 -3.62 -30.99 -2.15
CA PHE A 47 -2.33 -31.69 -1.97
C PHE A 47 -2.11 -32.22 -0.54
N TYR A 48 -2.31 -31.40 0.49
CA TYR A 48 -2.10 -31.84 1.88
C TYR A 48 -3.17 -32.83 2.35
N GLN A 49 -4.38 -32.69 1.83
CA GLN A 49 -5.48 -33.62 2.13
C GLN A 49 -5.18 -34.98 1.54
N ASP A 50 -4.78 -35.00 0.28
CA ASP A 50 -4.45 -36.22 -0.46
C ASP A 50 -3.19 -36.89 0.11
N ALA A 51 -2.19 -36.10 0.53
CA ALA A 51 -1.02 -36.58 1.26
C ALA A 51 -1.39 -37.29 2.57
N LEU A 52 -2.30 -36.72 3.37
CA LEU A 52 -2.72 -37.37 4.61
C LEU A 52 -3.57 -38.62 4.33
N LYS A 53 -4.45 -38.58 3.32
CA LYS A 53 -5.22 -39.77 2.91
C LYS A 53 -4.29 -40.91 2.46
N LEU A 54 -3.27 -40.60 1.67
CA LEU A 54 -2.29 -41.58 1.23
C LEU A 54 -1.48 -42.12 2.41
N ALA A 55 -1.04 -41.26 3.33
CA ALA A 55 -0.34 -41.69 4.54
C ALA A 55 -1.21 -42.59 5.45
N VAL A 56 -2.50 -42.25 5.62
CA VAL A 56 -3.44 -43.07 6.40
C VAL A 56 -3.60 -44.45 5.79
N LYS A 57 -3.71 -44.54 4.46
CA LYS A 57 -3.81 -45.81 3.74
C LYS A 57 -2.52 -46.64 3.80
N THR A 58 -1.36 -46.00 3.72
CA THR A 58 -0.07 -46.68 3.49
C THR A 58 0.72 -46.97 4.78
N CYS A 59 0.53 -46.16 5.82
CA CYS A 59 1.34 -46.17 7.04
C CYS A 59 0.62 -46.77 8.25
N SER A 60 -0.48 -47.50 8.03
CA SER A 60 -1.26 -48.17 9.08
C SER A 60 -1.75 -47.23 10.19
N LEU A 61 -2.16 -46.01 9.84
CA LEU A 61 -2.68 -45.04 10.80
C LEU A 61 -4.19 -45.27 10.99
N SER A 62 -4.58 -45.92 12.08
CA SER A 62 -5.99 -46.12 12.41
C SER A 62 -6.66 -44.81 12.87
N ASP A 63 -7.92 -44.61 12.46
CA ASP A 63 -8.83 -43.57 12.95
C ASP A 63 -8.34 -42.11 12.81
N GLN A 64 -7.39 -41.84 11.92
CA GLN A 64 -6.90 -40.48 11.68
C GLN A 64 -7.83 -39.72 10.74
N PRO A 65 -8.47 -38.61 11.18
CA PRO A 65 -9.29 -37.79 10.31
C PRO A 65 -8.46 -37.13 9.20
N THR A 66 -9.01 -37.15 7.98
CA THR A 66 -8.40 -36.53 6.79
C THR A 66 -9.19 -35.32 6.28
N ASP A 67 -10.42 -35.14 6.74
CA ASP A 67 -11.24 -34.03 6.26
C ASP A 67 -10.79 -32.70 6.90
N PRO A 68 -10.77 -31.59 6.14
CA PRO A 68 -10.37 -30.30 6.66
C PRO A 68 -11.34 -29.79 7.72
N GLN A 69 -10.81 -29.12 8.75
CA GLN A 69 -11.64 -28.44 9.74
C GLN A 69 -12.41 -27.26 9.10
N SER A 70 -13.58 -26.95 9.66
CA SER A 70 -14.39 -25.80 9.26
C SER A 70 -13.64 -24.48 9.46
N SER A 71 -13.68 -23.59 8.47
CA SER A 71 -13.06 -22.26 8.55
C SER A 71 -13.69 -21.40 9.64
N VAL A 72 -12.86 -20.70 10.40
CA VAL A 72 -13.28 -19.60 11.30
C VAL A 72 -13.32 -18.25 10.59
N ILE A 73 -12.73 -18.17 9.39
CA ILE A 73 -12.74 -16.97 8.54
C ILE A 73 -14.04 -17.00 7.71
N PRO A 74 -14.85 -15.93 7.70
CA PRO A 74 -16.01 -15.83 6.82
C PRO A 74 -15.62 -16.10 5.37
N PRO A 75 -16.49 -16.73 4.56
CA PRO A 75 -16.23 -16.85 3.13
C PRO A 75 -15.97 -15.46 2.55
N LYS A 76 -14.84 -15.31 1.86
CA LYS A 76 -14.49 -14.08 1.15
C LYS A 76 -15.64 -13.79 0.18
N VAL A 77 -16.19 -12.59 0.24
CA VAL A 77 -17.22 -12.16 -0.72
C VAL A 77 -16.63 -12.35 -2.11
N THR A 78 -17.27 -13.23 -2.90
CA THR A 78 -16.91 -13.46 -4.30
C THR A 78 -17.27 -12.20 -5.07
N GLU A 79 -16.32 -11.27 -5.20
CA GLU A 79 -16.44 -10.17 -6.14
C GLU A 79 -16.63 -10.78 -7.54
N THR A 80 -17.60 -10.26 -8.30
CA THR A 80 -17.79 -10.66 -9.70
C THR A 80 -16.46 -10.47 -10.45
N PRO A 81 -15.92 -11.52 -11.09
CA PRO A 81 -14.70 -11.42 -11.87
C PRO A 81 -14.86 -10.30 -12.90
N TRP A 82 -14.03 -9.26 -12.79
CA TRP A 82 -14.11 -8.09 -13.65
C TRP A 82 -12.84 -8.03 -14.50
N CYS A 83 -13.03 -7.95 -15.82
CA CYS A 83 -11.95 -7.92 -16.78
C CYS A 83 -11.80 -6.55 -17.43
N LEU A 84 -10.73 -5.82 -17.13
CA LEU A 84 -10.53 -4.44 -17.59
C LEU A 84 -10.52 -4.31 -19.12
N SER A 85 -9.99 -5.31 -19.83
CA SER A 85 -9.92 -5.29 -21.30
C SER A 85 -11.25 -5.70 -21.96
N ASN A 86 -12.19 -6.27 -21.19
CA ASN A 86 -13.33 -7.04 -21.69
C ASN A 86 -12.96 -8.21 -22.63
N VAL A 87 -11.69 -8.63 -22.65
CA VAL A 87 -11.20 -9.76 -23.45
C VAL A 87 -10.94 -10.94 -22.53
N THR A 88 -11.69 -12.02 -22.72
CA THR A 88 -11.47 -13.29 -22.03
C THR A 88 -10.92 -14.35 -22.98
N TYR A 89 -10.28 -15.37 -22.41
CA TYR A 89 -9.75 -16.50 -23.15
C TYR A 89 -9.89 -17.79 -22.35
N THR A 90 -10.50 -18.81 -22.92
CA THR A 90 -10.58 -20.15 -22.32
C THR A 90 -9.35 -20.95 -22.72
N THR A 91 -8.60 -21.46 -21.73
CA THR A 91 -7.35 -22.18 -21.95
C THR A 91 -7.56 -23.53 -22.60
N ALA A 92 -6.67 -23.87 -23.53
CA ALA A 92 -6.58 -25.15 -24.19
C ALA A 92 -5.38 -25.96 -23.66
N LYS A 93 -5.37 -27.26 -23.96
CA LYS A 93 -4.26 -28.14 -23.61
C LYS A 93 -2.95 -27.66 -24.26
N GLY A 94 -1.91 -27.50 -23.45
CA GLY A 94 -0.59 -27.04 -23.90
C GLY A 94 -0.41 -25.52 -23.94
N ASP A 95 -1.42 -24.76 -23.51
CA ASP A 95 -1.28 -23.31 -23.41
C ASP A 95 -0.25 -22.89 -22.36
N THR A 96 0.51 -21.86 -22.70
CA THR A 96 1.47 -21.18 -21.83
C THR A 96 1.16 -19.69 -21.80
N CYS A 97 1.56 -18.99 -20.73
CA CYS A 97 1.40 -17.54 -20.66
C CYS A 97 2.11 -16.85 -21.83
N SER A 98 3.31 -17.32 -22.21
CA SER A 98 4.05 -16.79 -23.37
C SER A 98 3.32 -17.01 -24.69
N GLY A 99 2.75 -18.20 -24.91
CA GLY A 99 2.00 -18.52 -26.12
C GLY A 99 0.76 -17.66 -26.28
N ILE A 100 -0.03 -17.55 -25.20
CA ILE A 100 -1.21 -16.68 -25.16
C ILE A 100 -0.79 -15.22 -25.32
N ALA A 101 0.26 -14.78 -24.62
CA ALA A 101 0.76 -13.42 -24.67
C ALA A 101 1.14 -12.97 -26.09
N LYS A 102 1.86 -13.81 -26.83
CA LYS A 102 2.19 -13.56 -28.24
C LYS A 102 0.95 -13.50 -29.13
N LYS A 103 -0.02 -14.41 -28.91
CA LYS A 103 -1.25 -14.48 -29.71
C LYS A 103 -2.13 -13.24 -29.54
N PHE A 104 -2.13 -12.63 -28.36
CA PHE A 104 -3.01 -11.51 -28.02
C PHE A 104 -2.30 -10.17 -27.88
N ASP A 105 -0.99 -10.10 -28.17
CA ASP A 105 -0.15 -8.90 -28.03
C ASP A 105 -0.21 -8.33 -26.61
N VAL A 106 0.08 -9.15 -25.60
CA VAL A 106 0.04 -8.75 -24.19
C VAL A 106 1.27 -9.21 -23.42
N SER A 107 1.50 -8.70 -22.21
CA SER A 107 2.54 -9.21 -21.32
C SER A 107 2.14 -10.56 -20.71
N SER A 108 3.04 -11.54 -20.77
CA SER A 108 2.83 -12.86 -20.16
C SER A 108 2.73 -12.78 -18.63
N ALA A 109 3.54 -11.92 -18.01
CA ALA A 109 3.47 -11.65 -16.57
C ALA A 109 2.14 -11.03 -16.15
N SER A 110 1.58 -10.15 -16.99
CA SER A 110 0.27 -9.55 -16.70
C SER A 110 -0.88 -10.56 -16.77
N ILE A 111 -0.75 -11.61 -17.61
CA ILE A 111 -1.69 -12.75 -17.59
C ILE A 111 -1.59 -13.47 -16.24
N PHE A 112 -0.38 -13.82 -15.81
CA PHE A 112 -0.17 -14.50 -14.52
C PHE A 112 -0.72 -13.70 -13.33
N ILE A 113 -0.31 -12.43 -13.22
CA ILE A 113 -0.66 -11.56 -12.10
C ILE A 113 -2.17 -11.26 -12.08
N GLY A 114 -2.78 -11.10 -13.26
CA GLY A 114 -4.21 -10.80 -13.41
C GLY A 114 -5.14 -11.98 -13.14
N ASN A 115 -4.62 -13.21 -13.13
CA ASN A 115 -5.42 -14.43 -13.07
C ASN A 115 -4.92 -15.34 -11.94
N SER A 116 -5.46 -15.16 -10.74
CA SER A 116 -5.03 -15.87 -9.52
C SER A 116 -5.13 -17.41 -9.57
N GLN A 117 -5.90 -17.95 -10.52
CA GLN A 117 -6.00 -19.37 -10.80
C GLN A 117 -4.76 -19.92 -11.54
N VAL A 118 -4.03 -19.05 -12.27
CA VAL A 118 -2.81 -19.46 -12.97
C VAL A 118 -1.69 -19.60 -11.95
N ARG A 119 -1.26 -20.85 -11.72
CA ARG A 119 -0.16 -21.18 -10.80
C ARG A 119 1.17 -21.42 -11.49
N ASN A 120 1.14 -21.83 -12.75
CA ASN A 120 2.31 -22.13 -13.55
C ASN A 120 2.10 -21.63 -14.98
N CYS A 121 2.93 -20.67 -15.43
CA CYS A 121 2.82 -20.13 -16.78
C CYS A 121 3.26 -21.08 -17.90
N SER A 122 4.00 -22.14 -17.56
CA SER A 122 4.47 -23.14 -18.51
C SER A 122 3.50 -24.31 -18.68
N ASN A 123 2.49 -24.43 -17.81
CA ASN A 123 1.47 -25.47 -17.89
C ASN A 123 0.17 -24.95 -17.23
N ILE A 124 -0.66 -24.27 -18.02
CA ILE A 124 -1.92 -23.71 -17.53
C ILE A 124 -3.01 -24.79 -17.59
N GLU A 125 -3.80 -24.90 -16.52
CA GLU A 125 -4.94 -25.81 -16.46
C GLU A 125 -5.91 -25.56 -17.61
N THR A 126 -6.34 -26.62 -18.29
CA THR A 126 -7.26 -26.55 -19.44
C THR A 126 -8.68 -26.20 -19.01
N GLY A 127 -9.39 -25.38 -19.80
CA GLY A 127 -10.77 -24.97 -19.52
C GLY A 127 -10.90 -23.80 -18.55
N SER A 128 -9.80 -23.21 -18.09
CA SER A 128 -9.79 -22.00 -17.27
C SER A 128 -10.14 -20.79 -18.11
N GLU A 129 -11.10 -19.98 -17.66
CA GLU A 129 -11.36 -18.67 -18.25
C GLU A 129 -10.37 -17.64 -17.68
N LEU A 130 -9.57 -17.02 -18.55
CA LEU A 130 -8.60 -15.98 -18.21
C LEU A 130 -9.13 -14.61 -18.64
N CYS A 131 -9.00 -13.61 -17.79
CA CYS A 131 -9.06 -12.21 -18.20
C CYS A 131 -7.72 -11.80 -18.81
N LEU A 132 -7.71 -11.41 -20.08
CA LEU A 132 -6.49 -10.94 -20.73
C LEU A 132 -6.26 -9.45 -20.40
N PRO A 133 -5.01 -9.02 -20.18
CA PRO A 133 -4.70 -7.61 -19.96
C PRO A 133 -4.85 -6.81 -21.27
N VAL A 134 -4.71 -5.48 -21.19
CA VAL A 134 -4.81 -4.61 -22.37
C VAL A 134 -3.59 -4.79 -23.27
N LYS A 135 -3.80 -4.81 -24.60
CA LYS A 135 -2.77 -5.03 -25.61
C LYS A 135 -1.60 -4.04 -25.54
N CYS A 136 -0.39 -4.47 -25.87
CA CYS A 136 0.80 -3.62 -26.01
C CYS A 136 1.65 -4.14 -27.19
N THR A 137 2.50 -3.30 -27.77
CA THR A 137 3.66 -3.82 -28.53
C THR A 137 4.51 -4.67 -27.59
N THR A 138 4.81 -5.90 -28.00
CA THR A 138 5.53 -6.87 -27.18
C THR A 138 6.93 -7.14 -27.67
N TYR A 139 7.80 -7.57 -26.75
CA TYR A 139 9.12 -8.14 -27.04
C TYR A 139 9.24 -9.48 -26.32
N THR A 140 9.74 -10.51 -27.02
CA THR A 140 9.98 -11.83 -26.42
C THR A 140 11.44 -11.91 -26.01
N THR A 141 11.71 -12.16 -24.73
CA THR A 141 13.07 -12.21 -24.20
C THR A 141 13.71 -13.58 -24.38
N ASP A 142 15.00 -13.58 -24.67
CA ASP A 142 15.87 -14.75 -24.64
C ASP A 142 16.62 -14.85 -23.29
N PRO A 143 17.12 -16.05 -22.90
CA PRO A 143 17.80 -16.27 -21.61
C PRO A 143 19.04 -15.40 -21.33
N GLY A 144 19.60 -14.73 -22.34
CA GLY A 144 20.73 -13.80 -22.22
C GLY A 144 20.36 -12.32 -22.30
N ASP A 145 19.06 -11.99 -22.42
CA ASP A 145 18.64 -10.60 -22.58
C ASP A 145 18.91 -9.77 -21.33
N THR A 146 19.32 -8.52 -21.58
CA THR A 146 19.53 -7.46 -20.59
C THR A 146 18.61 -6.30 -20.92
N CYS A 147 18.47 -5.32 -20.01
CA CYS A 147 17.74 -4.10 -20.39
C CYS A 147 18.35 -3.42 -21.64
N MET A 148 19.67 -3.54 -21.82
CA MET A 148 20.38 -2.93 -22.94
C MET A 148 20.07 -3.63 -24.26
N SER A 149 20.03 -4.97 -24.30
CA SER A 149 19.67 -5.68 -25.53
C SER A 149 18.21 -5.41 -25.91
N VAL A 150 17.31 -5.35 -24.93
CA VAL A 150 15.91 -4.96 -25.14
C VAL A 150 15.83 -3.53 -25.69
N PHE A 151 16.59 -2.58 -25.13
CA PHE A 151 16.65 -1.20 -25.64
C PHE A 151 17.15 -1.16 -27.08
N VAL A 152 18.23 -1.87 -27.40
CA VAL A 152 18.79 -1.93 -28.76
C VAL A 152 17.78 -2.50 -29.75
N ALA A 153 17.05 -3.55 -29.37
CA ALA A 153 16.08 -4.21 -30.24
C ALA A 153 14.79 -3.40 -30.46
N THR A 154 14.38 -2.59 -29.48
CA THR A 154 13.04 -1.97 -29.47
C THR A 154 13.06 -0.44 -29.49
N GLY A 155 14.20 0.18 -29.21
CA GLY A 155 14.34 1.63 -29.00
C GLY A 155 13.79 2.14 -27.67
N VAL A 156 13.31 1.26 -26.79
CA VAL A 156 12.61 1.61 -25.55
C VAL A 156 13.58 1.64 -24.38
N ARG A 157 13.71 2.80 -23.73
CA ARG A 157 14.71 2.98 -22.66
C ARG A 157 14.41 2.06 -21.48
N THR A 158 15.45 1.68 -20.74
CA THR A 158 15.31 0.85 -19.53
C THR A 158 14.22 1.38 -18.59
N SER A 159 14.18 2.68 -18.32
CA SER A 159 13.16 3.27 -17.45
C SER A 159 11.72 3.06 -17.96
N GLU A 160 11.52 3.06 -19.28
CA GLU A 160 10.23 2.76 -19.90
C GLU A 160 9.91 1.27 -19.85
N THR A 161 10.90 0.40 -20.12
CA THR A 161 10.75 -1.05 -19.99
C THR A 161 10.33 -1.46 -18.58
N LEU A 162 10.98 -0.90 -17.55
CA LEU A 162 10.60 -1.10 -16.15
C LEU A 162 9.21 -0.54 -15.84
N LYS A 163 8.87 0.64 -16.39
CA LYS A 163 7.54 1.25 -16.22
C LYS A 163 6.42 0.36 -16.78
N TYR A 164 6.65 -0.28 -17.93
CA TYR A 164 5.67 -1.18 -18.55
C TYR A 164 5.66 -2.58 -17.92
N ASN A 165 6.74 -2.97 -17.25
CA ASN A 165 6.93 -4.29 -16.65
C ASN A 165 7.52 -4.16 -15.22
N PRO A 166 6.73 -3.67 -14.24
CA PRO A 166 7.23 -3.29 -12.91
C PRO A 166 7.71 -4.45 -12.03
N TRP A 167 7.59 -5.69 -12.50
CA TRP A 167 8.11 -6.89 -11.85
C TRP A 167 9.58 -7.16 -12.20
N ILE A 168 10.14 -6.45 -13.18
CA ILE A 168 11.56 -6.52 -13.54
C ILE A 168 12.37 -5.71 -12.52
N SER A 169 13.52 -6.24 -12.09
CA SER A 169 14.45 -5.52 -11.21
C SER A 169 15.05 -4.30 -11.91
N ASN A 170 15.54 -3.31 -11.14
CA ASN A 170 16.07 -2.06 -11.71
C ASN A 170 17.21 -2.25 -12.73
N ASP A 171 17.91 -3.37 -12.68
CA ASP A 171 19.00 -3.78 -13.57
C ASP A 171 18.60 -4.86 -14.60
N CYS A 172 17.33 -5.26 -14.65
CA CYS A 172 16.79 -6.40 -15.40
C CYS A 172 17.49 -7.75 -15.16
N SER A 173 18.26 -7.90 -14.07
CA SER A 173 18.97 -9.15 -13.76
C SER A 173 18.03 -10.33 -13.52
N ASN A 174 16.77 -10.06 -13.17
CA ASN A 174 15.77 -11.10 -12.95
C ASN A 174 15.04 -11.57 -14.22
N LEU A 175 15.34 -11.05 -15.42
CA LEU A 175 14.66 -11.46 -16.66
C LEU A 175 14.70 -12.99 -16.89
N PRO A 176 15.86 -13.67 -16.78
CA PRO A 176 15.92 -15.11 -17.02
C PRO A 176 15.11 -15.90 -16.00
N SER A 177 15.28 -15.60 -14.70
CA SER A 177 14.60 -16.32 -13.62
C SER A 177 13.10 -16.03 -13.58
N ALA A 178 12.69 -14.79 -13.82
CA ALA A 178 11.29 -14.41 -13.88
C ALA A 178 10.57 -15.02 -15.08
N SER A 179 11.27 -15.30 -16.18
CA SER A 179 10.66 -15.93 -17.36
C SER A 179 10.09 -17.32 -17.07
N TYR A 180 10.67 -18.05 -16.11
CA TYR A 180 10.16 -19.35 -15.67
C TYR A 180 8.81 -19.22 -14.97
N THR A 181 8.62 -18.18 -14.16
CA THR A 181 7.39 -17.96 -13.40
C THR A 181 6.31 -17.27 -14.24
N TYR A 182 6.70 -16.29 -15.04
CA TYR A 182 5.78 -15.34 -15.69
C TYR A 182 5.70 -15.49 -17.21
N GLY A 183 6.48 -16.39 -17.81
CA GLY A 183 6.73 -16.37 -19.24
C GLY A 183 7.66 -15.23 -19.66
N ASN A 184 7.98 -15.17 -20.94
CA ASN A 184 9.06 -14.35 -21.50
C ASN A 184 8.58 -13.25 -22.46
N VAL A 185 7.34 -12.76 -22.31
CA VAL A 185 6.79 -11.72 -23.19
C VAL A 185 6.58 -10.43 -22.42
N LEU A 186 7.37 -9.42 -22.77
CA LEU A 186 7.36 -8.08 -22.18
C LEU A 186 6.46 -7.13 -22.98
N CYS A 187 5.88 -6.13 -22.31
CA CYS A 187 5.38 -4.95 -23.00
C CYS A 187 6.52 -3.96 -23.24
N VAL A 188 6.73 -3.53 -24.48
CA VAL A 188 7.67 -2.47 -24.88
C VAL A 188 6.93 -1.23 -25.38
N SER A 189 5.67 -1.10 -24.98
CA SER A 189 4.89 0.11 -25.15
C SER A 189 3.83 0.19 -24.04
N PRO A 190 3.24 1.37 -23.79
CA PRO A 190 2.15 1.48 -22.84
C PRO A 190 0.95 0.61 -23.23
N ALA A 191 0.50 -0.28 -22.35
CA ALA A 191 -0.65 -1.17 -22.55
C ALA A 191 -1.92 -0.39 -22.97
N GLY A 192 -2.29 -0.52 -24.25
CA GLY A 192 -3.41 0.10 -24.99
C GLY A 192 -3.01 1.20 -25.98
N GLY A 193 -1.72 1.39 -26.33
CA GLY A 193 -1.23 2.49 -27.20
C GLY A 193 -0.76 3.80 -26.54
N ARG A 194 -0.36 4.83 -27.30
CA ARG A 194 -0.08 6.17 -26.76
C ARG A 194 -1.32 7.05 -26.95
N TYR A 195 -1.72 7.79 -25.92
CA TYR A 195 -2.87 8.68 -25.99
C TYR A 195 -2.43 10.11 -25.73
N ASN A 196 -2.85 11.04 -26.60
CA ASN A 196 -2.74 12.48 -26.38
C ASN A 196 -3.90 12.93 -25.50
N GLY A 197 -3.83 12.61 -24.21
CA GLY A 197 -4.70 13.18 -23.21
C GLY A 197 -4.12 14.52 -22.76
N THR A 198 -4.77 15.64 -23.07
CA THR A 198 -4.63 16.85 -22.28
C THR A 198 -5.33 16.60 -20.94
N THR A 199 -4.65 15.96 -19.99
CA THR A 199 -5.03 16.15 -18.59
C THR A 199 -4.81 17.62 -18.32
N ASN A 200 -5.83 18.34 -17.86
CA ASN A 200 -5.67 19.72 -17.40
C ASN A 200 -4.81 19.65 -16.14
N ASN A 201 -3.49 19.60 -16.34
CA ASN A 201 -2.48 19.61 -15.31
C ASN A 201 -2.38 21.04 -14.81
N THR A 202 -3.31 21.43 -13.96
CA THR A 202 -3.20 22.65 -13.17
C THR A 202 -2.11 22.40 -12.11
N VAL A 203 -0.86 22.51 -12.56
CA VAL A 203 0.38 22.64 -11.77
C VAL A 203 0.40 21.86 -10.44
N SER A 204 0.45 20.53 -10.50
CA SER A 204 1.13 19.75 -9.45
C SER A 204 2.51 19.36 -9.99
N TYR A 205 3.54 19.46 -9.15
CA TYR A 205 4.90 19.02 -9.48
C TYR A 205 4.86 17.65 -10.17
N GLN A 206 5.67 17.49 -11.23
CA GLN A 206 5.74 16.31 -12.08
C GLN A 206 6.32 15.08 -11.34
N ASP A 207 5.71 14.66 -10.25
CA ASP A 207 6.01 13.35 -9.70
C ASP A 207 5.17 12.30 -10.43
N SER A 208 5.89 11.30 -10.95
CA SER A 208 5.38 10.16 -11.74
C SER A 208 4.48 9.20 -10.94
N THR A 209 3.96 9.61 -9.79
CA THR A 209 3.17 8.78 -8.88
C THR A 209 1.67 8.90 -9.14
N GLU A 210 0.90 7.95 -8.61
CA GLU A 210 -0.57 7.98 -8.70
C GLU A 210 -1.23 9.00 -7.75
N TYR A 211 -0.47 9.56 -6.80
CA TYR A 211 -0.93 10.58 -5.86
C TYR A 211 -0.33 11.95 -6.19
N VAL A 212 -0.91 12.99 -5.60
CA VAL A 212 -0.43 14.37 -5.70
C VAL A 212 -0.45 15.06 -4.34
N ASP A 213 0.43 16.04 -4.12
CA ASP A 213 0.51 16.72 -2.83
C ASP A 213 -0.55 17.82 -2.65
N ILE A 214 -0.91 18.46 -3.77
CA ILE A 214 -1.76 19.66 -3.78
C ILE A 214 -3.13 19.32 -4.37
N LYS A 215 -4.19 19.65 -3.63
CA LYS A 215 -5.56 19.64 -4.14
C LYS A 215 -5.81 20.86 -5.02
N ILE A 216 -6.48 20.67 -6.15
CA ILE A 216 -6.94 21.74 -7.03
C ILE A 216 -8.45 21.62 -7.30
N ASN A 217 -9.08 22.74 -7.65
CA ASN A 217 -10.48 22.72 -8.05
C ASN A 217 -10.68 22.00 -9.40
N PRO A 218 -11.85 21.37 -9.63
CA PRO A 218 -12.21 20.81 -10.93
C PRO A 218 -12.12 21.85 -12.06
N PRO A 219 -11.96 21.41 -13.33
CA PRO A 219 -11.91 22.30 -14.48
C PRO A 219 -13.15 23.21 -14.55
N SER A 220 -12.94 24.49 -14.85
CA SER A 220 -14.03 25.46 -15.02
C SER A 220 -14.99 25.00 -16.12
N GLY A 221 -16.28 24.89 -15.81
CA GLY A 221 -17.33 24.46 -16.74
C GLY A 221 -17.60 22.96 -16.81
N ALA A 222 -16.83 22.12 -16.11
CA ALA A 222 -17.09 20.67 -16.03
C ALA A 222 -17.77 20.30 -14.71
N GLU A 223 -18.92 19.61 -14.79
CA GLU A 223 -19.61 19.10 -13.60
C GLU A 223 -18.92 17.83 -13.09
N VAL A 224 -18.63 17.76 -11.78
CA VAL A 224 -17.97 16.59 -11.18
C VAL A 224 -18.92 15.38 -11.24
N ALA A 225 -18.41 14.22 -11.67
CA ALA A 225 -19.20 13.00 -11.66
C ALA A 225 -19.55 12.57 -10.22
N ASN A 226 -20.77 12.09 -9.99
CA ASN A 226 -21.22 11.68 -8.66
C ASN A 226 -20.25 10.67 -8.02
N GLY A 227 -19.98 10.84 -6.73
CA GLY A 227 -19.11 9.94 -5.98
C GLY A 227 -17.62 10.06 -6.30
N THR A 228 -17.21 11.09 -7.03
CA THR A 228 -15.80 11.46 -7.27
C THR A 228 -15.24 12.27 -6.10
N THR A 229 -14.05 11.91 -5.60
CA THR A 229 -13.38 12.67 -4.55
C THR A 229 -13.04 14.09 -5.00
N LEU A 230 -13.33 15.08 -4.15
CA LEU A 230 -12.88 16.46 -4.35
C LEU A 230 -11.46 16.68 -3.83
N ASN A 231 -10.88 15.73 -3.09
CA ASN A 231 -9.48 15.78 -2.66
C ASN A 231 -8.57 15.28 -3.78
N CYS A 232 -8.55 16.06 -4.86
CA CYS A 232 -7.95 15.70 -6.12
C CYS A 232 -7.04 16.84 -6.62
N GLY A 233 -5.84 16.49 -7.06
CA GLY A 233 -4.90 17.43 -7.70
C GLY A 233 -4.78 17.26 -9.22
N ARG A 234 -5.40 16.23 -9.80
CA ARG A 234 -5.48 16.05 -11.27
C ARG A 234 -6.86 15.59 -11.69
N TRP A 235 -7.44 16.30 -12.65
CA TRP A 235 -8.79 16.06 -13.14
C TRP A 235 -8.78 15.67 -14.61
N HIS A 236 -9.70 14.79 -15.01
CA HIS A 236 -9.98 14.44 -16.40
C HIS A 236 -11.45 14.66 -16.71
N THR A 237 -11.75 15.43 -17.76
CA THR A 237 -13.12 15.59 -18.26
C THR A 237 -13.36 14.55 -19.34
N ALA A 238 -14.30 13.65 -19.10
CA ALA A 238 -14.54 12.51 -19.99
C ALA A 238 -15.09 12.98 -21.35
N LYS A 239 -14.52 12.42 -22.42
CA LYS A 239 -14.94 12.57 -23.81
C LYS A 239 -15.69 11.31 -24.26
N LYS A 240 -16.52 11.44 -25.30
CA LYS A 240 -17.25 10.30 -25.89
C LYS A 240 -16.35 9.11 -26.31
N THR A 241 -15.09 9.39 -26.65
CA THR A 241 -14.11 8.37 -27.08
C THR A 241 -13.30 7.77 -25.93
N ASP A 242 -13.50 8.22 -24.69
CA ASP A 242 -12.71 7.75 -23.56
C ASP A 242 -13.16 6.36 -23.07
N SER A 243 -12.19 5.62 -22.52
CA SER A 243 -12.41 4.42 -21.74
C SER A 243 -11.71 4.58 -20.39
N CYS A 244 -12.11 3.80 -19.38
CA CYS A 244 -11.37 3.84 -18.11
C CYS A 244 -9.91 3.41 -18.30
N ALA A 245 -9.64 2.49 -19.25
CA ALA A 245 -8.29 2.10 -19.62
C ALA A 245 -7.50 3.28 -20.22
N SER A 246 -8.10 4.10 -21.10
CA SER A 246 -7.40 5.26 -21.67
C SER A 246 -7.13 6.36 -20.64
N ILE A 247 -8.04 6.58 -19.68
CA ILE A 247 -7.90 7.61 -18.63
C ILE A 247 -6.81 7.24 -17.60
N THR A 248 -6.76 5.98 -17.17
CA THR A 248 -5.89 5.52 -16.06
C THR A 248 -4.42 5.37 -16.44
N LYS A 249 -4.13 5.37 -17.74
CA LYS A 249 -2.95 4.75 -18.33
C LYS A 249 -1.57 5.30 -17.93
N GLN A 250 -1.47 6.52 -17.42
CA GLN A 250 -0.18 7.14 -17.11
C GLN A 250 -0.11 7.81 -15.73
N SER A 251 -1.17 7.72 -14.93
CA SER A 251 -1.29 8.60 -13.76
C SER A 251 -2.04 8.00 -12.58
N ILE A 252 -2.70 6.84 -12.72
CA ILE A 252 -3.43 6.23 -11.61
C ILE A 252 -3.75 4.75 -11.89
N THR A 253 -3.63 3.88 -10.89
CA THR A 253 -4.06 2.48 -11.07
C THR A 253 -5.57 2.39 -11.31
N ALA A 254 -6.01 1.43 -12.14
CA ALA A 254 -7.44 1.23 -12.40
C ALA A 254 -8.25 0.97 -11.11
N LYS A 255 -7.63 0.30 -10.14
CA LYS A 255 -8.20 0.06 -8.81
C LYS A 255 -8.42 1.38 -8.06
N LEU A 256 -7.40 2.23 -7.94
CA LEU A 256 -7.52 3.51 -7.26
C LEU A 256 -8.50 4.44 -7.99
N PHE A 257 -8.46 4.47 -9.32
CA PHE A 257 -9.39 5.28 -10.12
C PHE A 257 -10.85 4.95 -9.87
N ARG A 258 -11.25 3.66 -9.85
CA ARG A 258 -12.64 3.29 -9.49
C ARG A 258 -12.96 3.51 -8.02
N LEU A 259 -11.96 3.42 -7.15
CA LEU A 259 -12.16 3.62 -5.73
C LEU A 259 -12.52 5.07 -5.41
N ILE A 260 -11.78 6.02 -6.02
CA ILE A 260 -11.96 7.47 -5.79
C ILE A 260 -13.07 8.08 -6.64
N ASN A 261 -13.52 7.39 -7.70
CA ASN A 261 -14.64 7.76 -8.56
C ASN A 261 -15.74 6.70 -8.42
N SER A 262 -16.48 6.75 -7.30
CA SER A 262 -17.33 5.63 -6.89
C SER A 262 -18.54 5.35 -7.80
N SER A 263 -18.95 6.30 -8.65
CA SER A 263 -19.92 6.05 -9.74
C SER A 263 -19.44 5.01 -10.76
N LEU A 264 -18.13 4.76 -10.83
CA LEU A 264 -17.50 3.79 -11.72
C LEU A 264 -17.29 2.41 -11.08
N LYS A 265 -17.77 2.19 -9.85
CA LYS A 265 -17.65 0.88 -9.15
C LYS A 265 -18.56 -0.18 -9.79
N GLY A 266 -18.04 -1.42 -9.87
CA GLY A 266 -18.74 -2.61 -10.37
C GLY A 266 -18.97 -2.62 -11.89
N GLY A 267 -18.89 -3.80 -12.51
CA GLY A 267 -19.15 -3.97 -13.95
C GLY A 267 -18.17 -3.21 -14.87
N ASP A 268 -18.59 -2.93 -16.11
CA ASP A 268 -17.76 -2.21 -17.08
C ASP A 268 -17.68 -0.71 -16.76
N CYS A 269 -16.53 -0.31 -16.22
CA CYS A 269 -16.19 1.07 -15.92
C CYS A 269 -16.36 2.03 -17.12
N SER A 270 -15.98 1.60 -18.32
CA SER A 270 -15.96 2.47 -19.51
C SER A 270 -17.37 2.85 -19.94
N SER A 271 -18.32 1.92 -19.82
CA SER A 271 -19.74 2.17 -20.10
C SER A 271 -20.40 3.20 -19.15
N LYS A 272 -19.79 3.45 -17.98
CA LYS A 272 -20.29 4.35 -16.94
C LYS A 272 -19.68 5.75 -16.99
N LEU A 273 -18.76 6.00 -17.92
CA LEU A 273 -18.22 7.33 -18.15
C LEU A 273 -19.30 8.20 -18.77
N LEU A 274 -19.54 9.36 -18.17
CA LEU A 274 -20.49 10.35 -18.66
C LEU A 274 -19.72 11.47 -19.37
N GLU A 275 -19.98 11.65 -20.67
CA GLU A 275 -19.39 12.72 -21.46
C GLU A 275 -19.59 14.10 -20.79
N GLY A 276 -18.53 14.90 -20.73
CA GLY A 276 -18.53 16.23 -20.11
C GLY A 276 -18.39 16.23 -18.58
N ARG A 277 -18.39 15.06 -17.91
CA ARG A 277 -18.16 14.98 -16.46
C ARG A 277 -16.68 14.93 -16.10
N ALA A 278 -16.33 15.58 -14.99
CA ALA A 278 -14.99 15.54 -14.42
C ALA A 278 -14.81 14.37 -13.44
N TYR A 279 -13.75 13.59 -13.64
CA TYR A 279 -13.31 12.48 -12.80
C TYR A 279 -11.93 12.76 -12.22
N CYS A 280 -11.66 12.30 -11.01
CA CYS A 280 -10.36 12.46 -10.38
C CYS A 280 -9.38 11.41 -10.93
N THR A 281 -8.20 11.85 -11.37
CA THR A 281 -7.12 11.00 -11.91
C THR A 281 -5.80 11.14 -11.14
N GLY A 282 -5.76 12.00 -10.13
CA GLY A 282 -4.65 12.18 -9.21
C GLY A 282 -5.19 12.60 -7.85
N PRO A 283 -5.63 11.64 -7.02
CA PRO A 283 -6.06 11.92 -5.67
C PRO A 283 -4.90 12.46 -4.84
N THR A 284 -5.17 13.29 -3.84
CA THR A 284 -4.15 13.55 -2.83
C THR A 284 -3.87 12.28 -2.02
N SER A 285 -2.72 12.17 -1.36
CA SER A 285 -2.43 11.03 -0.45
C SER A 285 -3.47 10.86 0.67
N TYR A 286 -4.29 11.89 0.90
CA TYR A 286 -5.39 11.95 1.86
C TYR A 286 -6.79 12.01 1.20
N TRP A 287 -6.95 11.48 -0.02
CA TRP A 287 -8.19 11.60 -0.79
C TRP A 287 -9.43 10.96 -0.14
N ASN A 288 -9.21 9.92 0.66
CA ASN A 288 -10.22 9.18 1.41
C ASN A 288 -10.54 9.83 2.77
N ARG A 289 -9.87 10.93 3.11
CA ARG A 289 -10.17 11.70 4.32
C ARG A 289 -11.43 12.52 4.05
N GLY A 290 -12.50 12.26 4.80
CA GLY A 290 -13.67 13.13 4.86
C GLY A 290 -13.27 14.56 5.23
N SER A 291 -14.16 15.52 5.02
CA SER A 291 -13.99 16.92 5.43
C SER A 291 -13.45 16.98 6.86
N ARG A 292 -12.21 17.48 7.01
CA ARG A 292 -11.36 17.39 8.22
C ARG A 292 -11.86 18.21 9.42
N ASN A 293 -13.06 17.95 9.94
CA ASN A 293 -13.54 18.63 11.15
C ASN A 293 -13.96 17.71 12.30
N GLU A 294 -13.95 16.36 12.17
CA GLU A 294 -14.54 15.49 13.20
C GLU A 294 -13.73 14.24 13.61
N LEU A 295 -12.52 13.98 13.09
CA LEU A 295 -11.76 12.76 13.41
C LEU A 295 -10.52 13.01 14.27
N VAL A 296 -10.36 12.19 15.32
CA VAL A 296 -9.27 12.27 16.32
C VAL A 296 -8.04 11.44 15.93
N LEU A 297 -8.20 10.32 15.24
CA LEU A 297 -7.14 9.53 14.62
C LEU A 297 -7.43 9.41 13.12
N THR A 298 -6.43 9.61 12.26
CA THR A 298 -6.69 9.96 10.83
C THR A 298 -6.00 9.08 9.81
N GLU A 299 -5.21 8.08 10.24
CA GLU A 299 -4.36 7.31 9.33
C GLU A 299 -5.07 6.09 8.75
N ASP A 300 -5.88 5.42 9.57
CA ASP A 300 -6.72 4.31 9.13
C ASP A 300 -8.01 4.28 9.96
N TYR A 301 -9.08 3.74 9.40
CA TYR A 301 -10.30 3.48 10.15
C TYR A 301 -11.12 2.36 9.50
N VAL A 302 -11.94 1.72 10.32
CA VAL A 302 -12.82 0.63 9.92
C VAL A 302 -14.05 0.63 10.82
N THR A 303 -15.22 0.47 10.21
CA THR A 303 -16.48 0.25 10.92
C THR A 303 -16.81 -1.23 10.84
N ASP A 304 -16.65 -1.93 11.96
CA ASP A 304 -16.85 -3.38 12.06
C ASP A 304 -17.28 -3.73 13.49
N GLU A 305 -18.41 -4.43 13.62
CA GLU A 305 -18.95 -4.91 14.89
C GLU A 305 -18.01 -5.88 15.62
N LYS A 306 -17.02 -6.47 14.93
CA LYS A 306 -15.99 -7.34 15.53
C LYS A 306 -14.80 -6.57 16.11
N LEU A 307 -14.68 -5.29 15.76
CA LEU A 307 -13.61 -4.39 16.23
C LEU A 307 -14.07 -3.45 17.33
N THR A 308 -15.22 -3.75 17.96
CA THR A 308 -15.81 -2.97 19.06
C THR A 308 -15.11 -3.18 20.41
N ARG A 309 -14.02 -3.94 20.47
CA ARG A 309 -13.20 -4.13 21.68
C ARG A 309 -11.90 -3.37 21.57
N VAL A 310 -11.43 -2.81 22.68
CA VAL A 310 -10.17 -2.06 22.75
C VAL A 310 -9.00 -2.90 22.26
N GLU A 311 -8.95 -4.18 22.63
CA GLU A 311 -7.88 -5.11 22.24
C GLU A 311 -7.98 -5.50 20.77
N SER A 312 -9.19 -5.65 20.23
CA SER A 312 -9.39 -5.97 18.82
C SER A 312 -9.02 -4.80 17.91
N CYS A 313 -9.45 -3.59 18.26
CA CYS A 313 -9.06 -2.37 17.55
C CYS A 313 -7.55 -2.10 17.70
N GLY A 314 -7.00 -2.31 18.90
CA GLY A 314 -5.57 -2.25 19.15
C GLY A 314 -4.79 -3.20 18.25
N ASN A 315 -5.14 -4.50 18.22
CA ASN A 315 -4.49 -5.48 17.36
C ASN A 315 -4.58 -5.12 15.87
N TYR A 316 -5.73 -4.63 15.42
CA TYR A 316 -5.92 -4.16 14.04
C TYR A 316 -4.93 -3.03 13.70
N CYS A 317 -4.83 -2.02 14.57
CA CYS A 317 -3.94 -0.89 14.36
C CYS A 317 -2.45 -1.26 14.51
N LEU A 318 -2.11 -2.15 15.45
CA LEU A 318 -0.74 -2.58 15.72
C LEU A 318 -0.17 -3.48 14.63
N LEU A 319 -0.98 -4.36 14.02
CA LEU A 319 -0.57 -5.13 12.84
C LEU A 319 -0.19 -4.22 11.66
N LYS A 320 -0.76 -3.02 11.62
CA LYS A 320 -0.45 -1.96 10.66
C LYS A 320 0.59 -0.97 11.16
N LYS A 321 1.21 -1.27 12.32
CA LYS A 321 2.28 -0.53 12.99
C LYS A 321 1.88 0.82 13.58
N TYR A 322 0.58 1.17 13.61
CA TYR A 322 0.12 2.39 14.27
C TYR A 322 0.24 2.28 15.79
N THR A 323 0.61 3.38 16.44
CA THR A 323 0.88 3.44 17.89
C THR A 323 -0.32 3.83 18.73
N TYR A 324 -1.34 4.43 18.11
CA TYR A 324 -2.60 4.80 18.74
C TYR A 324 -3.78 4.16 18.00
N TRP A 325 -4.81 3.81 18.76
CA TRP A 325 -6.08 3.33 18.26
C TRP A 325 -7.22 3.97 19.04
N GLY A 326 -8.39 4.10 18.41
CA GLY A 326 -9.50 4.83 18.99
C GLY A 326 -10.85 4.27 18.58
N LEU A 327 -11.78 4.27 19.53
CA LEU A 327 -13.13 3.77 19.37
C LEU A 327 -14.13 4.92 19.34
N GLN A 328 -15.02 4.88 18.35
CA GLN A 328 -16.05 5.89 18.13
C GLN A 328 -17.39 5.23 17.75
N LYS A 329 -18.51 5.83 18.18
CA LYS A 329 -19.88 5.42 17.81
C LYS A 329 -20.18 3.93 18.05
N GLY A 330 -19.54 3.30 19.02
CA GLY A 330 -19.80 1.90 19.38
C GLY A 330 -19.21 0.84 18.44
N ASN A 331 -18.88 1.16 17.18
CA ASN A 331 -18.45 0.19 16.15
C ASN A 331 -17.34 0.67 15.20
N THR A 332 -16.82 1.88 15.39
CA THR A 332 -15.79 2.44 14.52
C THR A 332 -14.44 2.41 15.23
N CYS A 333 -13.50 1.67 14.66
CA CYS A 333 -12.11 1.63 15.07
C CYS A 333 -11.29 2.56 14.16
N SER A 334 -10.45 3.40 14.75
CA SER A 334 -9.56 4.33 14.05
C SER A 334 -8.13 4.14 14.53
N CYS A 335 -7.15 4.33 13.65
CA CYS A 335 -5.72 4.17 13.92
C CYS A 335 -4.96 5.44 13.59
N GLY A 336 -3.89 5.69 14.32
CA GLY A 336 -3.00 6.80 14.04
C GLY A 336 -1.62 6.62 14.64
N TRP A 337 -0.64 7.30 14.04
CA TRP A 337 0.64 7.53 14.68
C TRP A 337 0.57 8.65 15.72
N GLU A 338 -0.46 9.50 15.63
CA GLU A 338 -0.70 10.68 16.47
C GLU A 338 -2.19 11.11 16.41
N LEU A 339 -2.59 12.04 17.29
CA LEU A 339 -3.91 12.67 17.25
C LEU A 339 -4.00 13.76 16.17
N ALA A 340 -5.19 13.98 15.61
CA ALA A 340 -5.43 15.09 14.68
C ALA A 340 -5.22 16.46 15.37
N LEU A 341 -4.68 17.42 14.62
CA LEU A 341 -4.32 18.77 15.06
C LEU A 341 -5.42 19.55 15.82
N ASN A 342 -6.70 19.35 15.48
CA ASN A 342 -7.85 20.01 16.11
C ASN A 342 -8.49 19.19 17.24
N SER A 343 -7.90 18.05 17.61
CA SER A 343 -8.42 17.20 18.68
C SER A 343 -8.30 17.92 20.02
N LYS A 344 -9.43 18.03 20.73
CA LYS A 344 -9.49 18.54 22.11
C LYS A 344 -9.94 17.41 23.02
N LYS A 345 -9.42 17.37 24.24
CA LYS A 345 -9.95 16.45 25.26
C LYS A 345 -11.43 16.78 25.47
N ALA A 346 -12.29 15.81 25.15
CA ALA A 346 -13.71 15.92 25.40
C ALA A 346 -14.00 15.63 26.87
N ASP A 347 -15.11 16.17 27.37
CA ASP A 347 -15.68 15.76 28.64
C ASP A 347 -16.02 14.26 28.60
N GLU A 348 -15.78 13.53 29.69
CA GLU A 348 -15.99 12.08 29.75
C GLU A 348 -17.42 11.67 29.41
N SER A 349 -18.41 12.52 29.72
CA SER A 349 -19.82 12.29 29.37
C SER A 349 -20.06 12.19 27.86
N LYS A 350 -19.18 12.76 27.03
CA LYS A 350 -19.27 12.69 25.56
C LYS A 350 -18.76 11.35 25.00
N CYS A 351 -18.07 10.56 25.81
CA CYS A 351 -17.56 9.24 25.48
C CYS A 351 -18.37 8.14 26.19
N SER A 352 -19.70 8.22 26.11
CA SER A 352 -20.64 7.41 26.88
C SER A 352 -21.39 6.36 26.03
N THR A 353 -21.01 6.16 24.77
CA THR A 353 -21.65 5.16 23.90
C THR A 353 -21.15 3.77 24.20
N ASP A 354 -22.08 2.84 24.46
CA ASP A 354 -21.76 1.44 24.66
C ASP A 354 -21.20 0.79 23.39
N CYS A 355 -20.23 -0.10 23.57
CA CYS A 355 -19.70 -0.92 22.49
C CYS A 355 -20.75 -1.91 21.96
N VAL A 356 -20.93 -1.99 20.64
CA VAL A 356 -21.96 -2.86 20.01
C VAL A 356 -21.76 -4.35 20.34
N GLY A 357 -20.50 -4.78 20.53
CA GLY A 357 -20.15 -6.18 20.86
C GLY A 357 -20.21 -6.55 22.35
N GLY A 358 -20.68 -5.66 23.23
CA GLY A 358 -20.89 -5.92 24.66
C GLY A 358 -19.62 -5.98 25.54
N GLY A 359 -19.84 -5.88 26.86
CA GLY A 359 -18.83 -5.66 27.90
C GLY A 359 -18.94 -4.22 28.43
N ASN A 360 -18.82 -3.99 29.76
CA ASN A 360 -19.00 -2.69 30.42
C ASN A 360 -17.89 -1.65 30.06
N LEU A 361 -17.66 -1.42 28.78
CA LEU A 361 -16.61 -0.58 28.25
C LEU A 361 -17.22 0.41 27.26
N LEU A 362 -16.77 1.66 27.32
CA LEU A 362 -17.30 2.76 26.51
C LEU A 362 -16.49 2.89 25.21
N CYS A 363 -17.19 3.02 24.09
CA CYS A 363 -16.66 3.06 22.72
C CYS A 363 -16.88 4.44 22.06
N GLY A 364 -16.48 5.50 22.77
CA GLY A 364 -16.55 6.88 22.31
C GLY A 364 -17.97 7.44 22.33
N GLY A 365 -18.26 8.31 21.36
CA GLY A 365 -19.56 8.93 21.13
C GLY A 365 -19.67 9.49 19.71
N ASP A 366 -20.77 10.17 19.41
CA ASP A 366 -21.03 10.66 18.04
C ASP A 366 -19.93 11.57 17.49
N LYS A 367 -19.32 12.38 18.35
CA LYS A 367 -18.24 13.33 18.01
C LYS A 367 -17.03 13.22 18.94
N ALA A 368 -16.92 12.13 19.69
CA ALA A 368 -15.87 11.92 20.67
C ALA A 368 -15.28 10.51 20.52
N VAL A 369 -13.97 10.38 20.69
CA VAL A 369 -13.23 9.13 20.48
C VAL A 369 -12.51 8.79 21.77
N ASN A 370 -12.69 7.56 22.27
CA ASN A 370 -11.79 7.04 23.29
C ASN A 370 -10.50 6.60 22.60
N VAL A 371 -9.36 7.21 22.93
CA VAL A 371 -8.06 6.91 22.33
C VAL A 371 -7.18 6.14 23.31
N TYR A 372 -6.47 5.15 22.79
CA TYR A 372 -5.60 4.22 23.49
C TYR A 372 -4.24 4.16 22.78
N GLY A 373 -3.16 3.85 23.51
CA GLY A 373 -1.79 3.79 22.97
C GLY A 373 -0.79 3.27 24.00
N PHE A 374 0.44 2.96 23.57
CA PHE A 374 1.51 2.38 24.41
C PHE A 374 2.30 3.38 25.26
N SER A 375 2.00 4.68 25.20
CA SER A 375 2.72 5.72 25.95
C SER A 375 1.77 6.74 26.57
N GLU A 376 2.01 7.09 27.83
CA GLU A 376 1.27 8.11 28.60
C GLU A 376 1.45 9.55 28.07
N THR A 377 2.17 9.77 26.96
CA THR A 377 2.42 11.12 26.42
C THR A 377 1.71 11.34 25.09
N LEU A 378 0.60 12.07 25.17
CA LEU A 378 -0.18 12.63 24.05
C LEU A 378 0.67 13.67 23.30
N GLN A 379 1.09 13.39 22.06
CA GLN A 379 1.91 14.29 21.23
C GLN A 379 1.06 15.40 20.60
N LYS A 380 1.43 16.68 20.83
CA LYS A 380 0.94 17.85 20.08
C LYS A 380 1.66 17.91 18.73
N ALA A 381 0.93 18.00 17.63
CA ALA A 381 1.52 18.11 16.29
C ALA A 381 2.14 19.50 16.03
N TYR A 382 3.14 19.56 15.14
CA TYR A 382 3.96 20.74 14.84
C TYR A 382 4.19 20.89 13.33
N THR A 383 4.41 22.13 12.86
CA THR A 383 4.71 22.44 11.46
C THR A 383 6.14 22.96 11.28
N LYS A 384 6.71 22.78 10.10
CA LYS A 384 8.01 23.35 9.73
C LYS A 384 7.82 24.82 9.36
N ILE A 385 8.47 25.71 10.11
CA ILE A 385 8.37 27.16 9.92
C ILE A 385 9.38 27.64 8.86
N GLY A 386 10.61 27.13 8.94
CA GLY A 386 11.66 27.50 7.99
C GLY A 386 13.07 27.22 8.48
N CYS A 387 14.03 27.49 7.60
CA CYS A 387 15.46 27.49 7.91
C CYS A 387 15.88 28.93 8.22
N TYR A 388 16.62 29.12 9.32
CA TYR A 388 17.06 30.45 9.79
C TYR A 388 18.57 30.47 10.04
N THR A 389 19.16 31.66 9.98
CA THR A 389 20.55 31.86 10.43
C THR A 389 20.67 31.59 11.93
N ASP A 390 21.72 30.86 12.32
CA ASP A 390 22.02 30.55 13.72
C ASP A 390 23.54 30.45 13.87
N THR A 391 24.14 31.39 14.61
CA THR A 391 25.59 31.55 14.70
C THR A 391 26.05 31.66 16.14
N SER A 392 27.35 31.55 16.40
CA SER A 392 27.92 31.64 17.76
C SER A 392 27.66 32.98 18.46
N SER A 393 27.37 34.05 17.72
CA SER A 393 27.04 35.37 18.26
C SER A 393 25.55 35.70 18.21
N THR A 394 24.73 34.91 17.51
CA THR A 394 23.31 35.22 17.29
C THR A 394 22.52 33.94 17.08
N HIS A 395 21.70 33.58 18.06
CA HIS A 395 20.84 32.39 18.02
C HIS A 395 19.40 32.74 17.62
N ALA A 396 18.76 31.87 16.84
CA ALA A 396 17.39 32.06 16.41
C ALA A 396 16.37 31.71 17.49
N LEU A 397 16.69 30.73 18.33
CA LEU A 397 15.93 30.33 19.52
C LEU A 397 16.81 30.51 20.77
N GLY A 398 16.33 30.06 21.94
CA GLY A 398 17.07 30.17 23.22
C GLY A 398 18.35 29.33 23.27
N SER A 399 18.77 28.94 24.48
CA SER A 399 19.92 28.04 24.63
C SER A 399 19.60 26.60 24.18
N ILE A 400 20.65 25.79 23.99
CA ILE A 400 20.52 24.35 23.76
C ILE A 400 19.70 23.72 24.89
N ALA A 401 18.60 23.07 24.53
CA ALA A 401 17.71 22.38 25.46
C ALA A 401 18.06 20.89 25.62
N HIS A 402 18.67 20.29 24.58
CA HIS A 402 19.12 18.90 24.58
C HIS A 402 20.09 18.66 23.41
N GLU A 403 21.04 17.73 23.58
CA GLU A 403 21.93 17.26 22.52
C GLU A 403 22.01 15.73 22.61
N GLY A 404 21.94 15.03 21.48
CA GLY A 404 21.86 13.56 21.50
C GLY A 404 22.08 12.89 20.16
N VAL A 405 22.55 11.64 20.19
CA VAL A 405 22.80 10.82 19.00
C VAL A 405 21.52 10.29 18.34
N ASP A 406 20.37 10.40 19.00
CA ASP A 406 19.04 10.03 18.49
C ASP A 406 18.23 11.25 18.03
N MET A 407 18.89 12.41 17.85
CA MET A 407 18.23 13.67 17.56
C MET A 407 17.37 13.59 16.29
N SER A 408 16.14 14.11 16.39
CA SER A 408 15.18 14.26 15.31
C SER A 408 14.17 15.37 15.66
N PRO A 409 13.41 15.93 14.69
CA PRO A 409 12.32 16.85 14.97
C PRO A 409 11.38 16.34 16.07
N ARG A 410 11.10 15.03 16.09
CA ARG A 410 10.24 14.40 17.10
C ARG A 410 10.86 14.41 18.49
N VAL A 411 12.14 14.06 18.62
CA VAL A 411 12.84 14.06 19.92
C VAL A 411 12.89 15.48 20.48
N CYS A 412 13.19 16.47 19.64
CA CYS A 412 13.23 17.86 20.05
C CYS A 412 11.84 18.41 20.42
N ALA A 413 10.80 18.10 19.62
CA ALA A 413 9.42 18.45 19.92
C ALA A 413 8.96 17.91 21.27
N ASN A 414 9.24 16.63 21.56
CA ASN A 414 8.85 16.01 22.83
C ASN A 414 9.46 16.71 24.04
N ARG A 415 10.68 17.26 23.89
CA ARG A 415 11.33 18.02 24.95
C ARG A 415 10.72 19.41 25.10
N CYS A 416 10.59 20.14 24.00
CA CYS A 416 10.17 21.54 24.04
C CYS A 416 8.67 21.71 24.29
N LEU A 417 7.83 20.90 23.66
CA LEU A 417 6.37 21.01 23.77
C LEU A 417 5.84 20.50 25.11
N LYS A 418 6.59 19.61 25.80
CA LYS A 418 6.30 19.18 27.17
C LYS A 418 6.43 20.34 28.16
N GLU A 419 7.39 21.22 27.93
CA GLU A 419 7.64 22.43 28.72
C GLU A 419 6.87 23.65 28.17
N ASP A 420 5.84 23.41 27.36
CA ASP A 420 4.95 24.41 26.73
C ASP A 420 5.65 25.51 25.91
N TYR A 421 6.82 25.22 25.32
CA TYR A 421 7.45 26.12 24.36
C TYR A 421 6.67 26.17 23.03
N THR A 422 6.59 27.37 22.43
CA THR A 422 5.87 27.61 21.18
C THR A 422 6.62 27.08 19.96
N TYR A 423 7.95 27.22 19.97
CA TYR A 423 8.86 26.84 18.90
C TYR A 423 9.94 25.88 19.42
N PHE A 424 10.42 25.06 18.50
CA PHE A 424 11.63 24.29 18.69
C PHE A 424 12.42 24.21 17.39
N GLY A 425 13.71 23.92 17.46
CA GLY A 425 14.54 23.83 16.27
C GLY A 425 15.75 22.95 16.47
N MET A 426 16.30 22.48 15.36
CA MET A 426 17.52 21.65 15.37
C MET A 426 18.62 22.32 14.57
N ALA A 427 19.82 22.35 15.15
CA ALA A 427 21.04 22.84 14.53
C ALA A 427 22.14 21.78 14.64
N ARG A 428 23.18 21.92 13.79
CA ARG A 428 24.39 21.07 13.79
C ARG A 428 24.18 19.56 13.73
N GLY A 429 22.99 19.11 13.34
CA GLY A 429 22.63 17.70 13.23
C GLY A 429 22.12 17.04 14.52
N ASN A 430 22.61 17.44 15.68
CA ASN A 430 22.35 16.76 16.95
C ASN A 430 21.91 17.67 18.11
N GLU A 431 21.83 18.98 17.91
CA GLU A 431 21.44 19.94 18.94
C GLU A 431 19.95 20.31 18.80
N CYS A 432 19.23 20.38 19.91
CA CYS A 432 17.83 20.79 20.03
C CYS A 432 17.71 22.09 20.83
N TYR A 433 16.90 23.00 20.32
CA TYR A 433 16.64 24.31 20.90
C TYR A 433 15.14 24.50 21.11
N CYS A 434 14.76 25.16 22.20
CA CYS A 434 13.38 25.54 22.49
C CYS A 434 13.26 27.07 22.59
N GLY A 435 12.10 27.62 22.27
CA GLY A 435 11.84 29.05 22.42
C GLY A 435 10.37 29.42 22.29
N ASN A 436 9.99 30.59 22.80
CA ASN A 436 8.63 31.12 22.66
C ASN A 436 8.52 32.20 21.58
N SER A 437 9.65 32.61 21.01
CA SER A 437 9.74 33.54 19.90
C SER A 437 10.97 33.20 19.04
N ILE A 438 10.92 33.59 17.77
CA ILE A 438 12.08 33.57 16.87
C ILE A 438 12.72 34.96 16.96
N SER A 439 14.04 35.01 17.18
CA SER A 439 14.78 36.27 17.30
C SER A 439 14.61 37.16 16.06
N SER A 440 14.37 38.46 16.24
CA SER A 440 14.27 39.41 15.12
C SER A 440 15.60 39.70 14.42
N SER A 441 16.71 39.28 15.03
CA SER A 441 18.07 39.50 14.51
C SER A 441 18.57 38.36 13.60
N VAL A 442 17.71 37.37 13.32
CA VAL A 442 18.03 36.26 12.40
C VAL A 442 17.25 36.38 11.11
N GLU A 443 17.81 35.82 10.04
CA GLU A 443 17.24 35.87 8.70
C GLU A 443 16.70 34.49 8.30
N LYS A 444 15.54 34.48 7.65
CA LYS A 444 15.00 33.27 7.03
C LYS A 444 15.74 33.01 5.71
N VAL A 445 16.29 31.81 5.56
CA VAL A 445 17.04 31.39 4.37
C VAL A 445 16.34 30.24 3.64
N GLU A 446 16.89 29.83 2.50
CA GLU A 446 16.33 28.71 1.75
C GLU A 446 16.40 27.40 2.54
N LEU A 447 15.34 26.58 2.45
CA LEU A 447 15.26 25.29 3.14
C LEU A 447 16.41 24.34 2.81
N LYS A 448 17.01 24.46 1.60
CA LYS A 448 18.15 23.65 1.16
C LYS A 448 19.41 23.89 1.99
N GLU A 449 19.50 24.99 2.73
CA GLU A 449 20.64 25.30 3.60
C GLU A 449 20.57 24.56 4.95
N CYS A 450 19.39 24.06 5.34
CA CYS A 450 19.19 23.17 6.48
C CYS A 450 19.14 21.73 6.01
N ASN A 451 20.29 21.17 5.61
CA ASN A 451 20.40 19.90 4.90
C ASN A 451 21.21 18.80 5.63
N ILE A 452 21.68 19.02 6.86
CA ILE A 452 22.22 17.91 7.66
C ILE A 452 21.11 16.92 7.95
N ARG A 453 21.37 15.62 7.72
CA ARG A 453 20.43 14.54 8.06
C ARG A 453 20.42 14.29 9.56
N CYS A 454 19.22 14.10 10.11
CA CYS A 454 19.08 13.80 11.52
C CYS A 454 19.62 12.41 11.85
N PRO A 455 20.41 12.24 12.93
CA PRO A 455 20.96 10.95 13.32
C PRO A 455 19.87 9.98 13.83
N GLY A 456 18.80 10.49 14.44
CA GLY A 456 17.64 9.70 14.83
C GLY A 456 16.65 9.39 13.70
N ASN A 457 16.77 10.05 12.53
CA ASN A 457 15.94 9.78 11.35
C ASN A 457 16.56 10.36 10.06
N ALA A 458 17.21 9.52 9.26
CA ALA A 458 17.91 9.96 8.04
C ALA A 458 17.01 10.57 6.94
N LEU A 459 15.68 10.40 7.03
CA LEU A 459 14.74 11.02 6.09
C LEU A 459 14.44 12.49 6.41
N GLN A 460 14.84 12.96 7.60
CA GLN A 460 14.58 14.32 8.08
C GLN A 460 15.87 15.14 8.16
N ASN A 461 15.71 16.47 8.19
CA ASN A 461 16.82 17.40 8.30
C ASN A 461 16.89 18.00 9.71
N CYS A 462 18.11 18.19 10.20
CA CYS A 462 18.43 18.71 11.54
C CYS A 462 19.37 19.93 11.45
N GLY A 463 18.97 20.92 10.65
CA GLY A 463 19.69 22.18 10.49
C GLY A 463 20.99 22.07 9.69
N GLN A 464 21.97 22.88 10.05
CA GLN A 464 23.36 22.93 9.54
C GLN A 464 24.27 23.61 10.59
N GLU A 465 25.59 23.64 10.39
CA GLU A 465 26.55 24.22 11.34
C GLU A 465 26.21 25.66 11.78
N LYS A 466 25.69 26.46 10.84
CA LYS A 466 25.27 27.87 11.04
C LYS A 466 23.80 28.13 10.68
N ARG A 467 22.97 27.08 10.71
CA ARG A 467 21.54 27.16 10.37
C ARG A 467 20.73 26.30 11.32
N ILE A 468 19.57 26.80 11.68
CA ILE A 468 18.60 26.08 12.49
C ILE A 468 17.31 25.87 11.70
N LEU A 469 16.80 24.64 11.74
CA LEU A 469 15.51 24.31 11.14
C LEU A 469 14.43 24.39 12.22
N ILE A 470 13.58 25.42 12.15
CA ILE A 470 12.59 25.74 13.18
C ILE A 470 11.23 25.15 12.83
N TYR A 471 10.56 24.66 13.86
CA TYR A 471 9.21 24.13 13.89
C TYR A 471 8.39 24.85 14.95
N GLY A 472 7.06 24.91 14.78
CA GLY A 472 6.15 25.59 15.69
C GLY A 472 4.78 24.94 15.75
N THR A 473 4.01 25.26 16.79
CA THR A 473 2.66 24.71 17.02
C THR A 473 1.53 25.53 16.39
N SER A 474 1.83 26.74 15.90
CA SER A 474 0.92 27.63 15.18
C SER A 474 1.43 27.93 13.78
N ALA A 475 0.60 27.70 12.76
CA ALA A 475 0.80 28.27 11.44
C ALA A 475 0.32 29.73 11.48
N GLU A 476 1.23 30.67 11.69
CA GLU A 476 0.92 32.05 11.37
C GLU A 476 0.81 32.17 9.84
N GLY A 477 -0.34 32.70 9.40
CA GLY A 477 -0.79 32.74 8.02
C GLY A 477 -0.07 33.75 7.13
#